data_AF-A0A9P0M4Z4-F1
#
_entry.id   AF-A0A9P0M4Z4-F1
#
_cell.length_a   1.000
_cell.length_b   1.000
_cell.length_c   1.000
_cell.angle_alpha   90.00
_cell.angle_beta   90.00
_cell.angle_gamma   90.00
#
_symmetry.space_group_name_H-M   'P 1'
#
loop_
_entity.id
_entity.type
_entity.pdbx_description
1 polymer ?
#
loop_
_entity_poly.entity_id
_entity_poly.type
_entity_poly.pdbx_seq_one_letter_code
_entity_poly.pdbx_strand_id
1 'polypeptide(L)'
;MLNFVIHTVKMYLTLLILLVTLTNVYCVSDEIKELMNNLHKTCVGNTGVDEALIVNANKGQFEEDEKFKCYTRCIFDEVGLFDDDNKFDVEGAIAMLPDEMKDTILGSVIKECGASCTLFYIITTEI
;
A
#
# COMPACT_ATOMS: atom_id res chain seq x y z
N MET A 1 40.30 -3.15 33.64
CA MET A 1 40.03 -1.97 32.79
C MET A 1 39.32 -2.33 31.49
N LEU A 2 39.81 -3.32 30.72
CA LEU A 2 39.25 -3.65 29.39
C LEU A 2 37.76 -4.04 29.40
N ASN A 3 37.32 -4.87 30.36
CA ASN A 3 35.91 -5.30 30.48
C ASN A 3 34.95 -4.15 30.84
N PHE A 4 35.44 -3.12 31.52
CA PHE A 4 34.63 -1.95 31.88
C PHE A 4 34.34 -1.07 30.66
N VAL A 5 35.34 -0.88 29.79
CA VAL A 5 35.20 -0.14 28.52
C VAL A 5 34.29 -0.89 27.55
N ILE A 6 34.38 -2.23 27.50
CA ILE A 6 33.51 -3.06 26.65
C ILE A 6 32.04 -2.93 27.08
N HIS A 7 31.75 -2.92 28.39
CA HIS A 7 30.38 -2.77 28.88
C HIS A 7 29.79 -1.38 28.61
N THR A 8 30.56 -0.31 28.78
CA THR A 8 30.07 1.05 28.52
C THR A 8 29.83 1.29 27.03
N VAL A 9 30.71 0.79 26.15
CA VAL A 9 30.52 0.88 24.69
C VAL A 9 29.30 0.08 24.24
N LYS A 10 29.10 -1.13 24.78
CA LYS A 10 27.95 -1.99 24.45
C LYS A 10 26.63 -1.36 24.88
N MET A 11 26.60 -0.70 26.04
CA MET A 11 25.45 0.06 26.54
C MET A 11 25.08 1.24 25.62
N TYR A 12 26.07 2.03 25.19
CA TYR A 12 25.85 3.13 24.24
C TYR A 12 25.40 2.62 22.87
N LEU A 13 25.97 1.51 22.39
CA LEU A 13 25.59 0.90 21.12
C LEU A 13 24.13 0.40 21.14
N THR A 14 23.70 -0.26 22.23
CA THR A 14 22.30 -0.68 22.39
C THR A 14 21.34 0.51 22.48
N LEU A 15 21.74 1.60 23.15
CA LEU A 15 20.91 2.81 23.27
C LEU A 15 20.74 3.50 21.91
N LEU A 16 21.80 3.57 21.10
CA LEU A 16 21.76 4.12 19.74
C LEU A 16 20.88 3.27 18.81
N ILE A 17 20.99 1.94 18.86
CA ILE A 17 20.15 1.03 18.08
C ILE A 17 18.67 1.22 18.46
N LEU A 18 18.36 1.31 19.76
CA LEU A 18 16.99 1.54 20.23
C LEU A 18 16.43 2.88 19.70
N LEU A 19 17.22 3.96 19.77
CA LEU A 19 16.81 5.28 19.26
C LEU A 19 16.49 5.25 17.76
N VAL A 20 17.33 4.58 16.96
CA VAL A 20 17.15 4.44 15.51
C VAL A 20 15.95 3.56 15.17
N THR A 21 15.66 2.53 15.97
CA THR A 21 14.45 1.71 15.73
C THR A 21 13.15 2.47 16.02
N LEU A 22 13.16 3.40 16.98
CA LEU A 22 11.97 4.19 17.33
C LEU A 22 11.58 5.18 16.21
N THR A 23 12.54 5.76 15.48
CA THR A 23 12.22 6.70 14.38
C THR A 23 11.51 6.04 13.21
N ASN A 24 11.73 4.74 12.98
CA ASN A 24 11.12 3.99 11.87
C ASN A 24 9.64 3.63 12.10
N VAL A 25 9.15 3.71 13.34
CA VAL A 25 7.77 3.34 13.70
C VAL A 25 6.77 4.48 13.45
N TYR A 26 7.24 5.72 13.32
CA TYR A 26 6.38 6.92 13.18
C TYR A 26 5.99 7.27 11.73
N CYS A 27 6.24 6.41 10.75
CA CYS A 27 6.06 6.78 9.34
C CYS A 27 4.61 6.75 8.83
N VAL A 28 3.66 6.20 9.60
CA VAL A 28 2.23 6.16 9.22
C VAL A 28 1.40 6.92 10.26
N SER A 29 0.81 8.04 9.83
CA SER A 29 -0.08 8.86 10.68
C SER A 29 -1.33 8.07 11.07
N ASP A 30 -1.94 8.42 12.21
CA ASP A 30 -3.19 7.79 12.64
C ASP A 30 -4.34 8.06 11.65
N GLU A 31 -4.29 9.19 10.94
CA GLU A 31 -5.23 9.53 9.86
C GLU A 31 -5.16 8.53 8.71
N ILE A 32 -3.96 8.13 8.27
CA ILE A 32 -3.80 7.13 7.21
C ILE A 32 -4.31 5.77 7.68
N LYS A 33 -4.08 5.40 8.94
CA LYS A 33 -4.62 4.13 9.48
C LYS A 33 -6.14 4.12 9.49
N GLU A 34 -6.76 5.23 9.91
CA GLU A 34 -8.21 5.36 9.91
C GLU A 34 -8.79 5.29 8.50
N LEU A 35 -8.18 5.99 7.54
CA LEU A 35 -8.55 5.90 6.13
C LEU A 35 -8.49 4.45 5.62
N MET A 36 -7.38 3.75 5.83
CA MET A 36 -7.22 2.36 5.39
C MET A 36 -8.24 1.41 6.02
N ASN A 37 -8.54 1.58 7.31
CA ASN A 37 -9.56 0.78 8.00
C ASN A 37 -10.96 1.03 7.44
N ASN A 38 -11.29 2.30 7.15
CA ASN A 38 -12.59 2.66 6.57
C ASN A 38 -12.73 2.10 5.15
N LEU A 39 -11.73 2.27 4.30
CA LEU A 39 -11.70 1.71 2.94
C LEU A 39 -11.88 0.19 2.96
N HIS A 40 -11.11 -0.49 3.79
CA HIS A 40 -11.19 -1.94 3.94
C HIS A 40 -12.60 -2.39 4.37
N LYS A 41 -13.15 -1.78 5.42
CA LYS A 41 -14.50 -2.10 5.91
C LYS A 41 -15.57 -1.86 4.85
N THR A 42 -15.52 -0.73 4.15
CA THR A 42 -16.47 -0.39 3.08
C THR A 42 -16.37 -1.39 1.93
N CYS A 43 -15.16 -1.65 1.44
CA CYS A 43 -14.97 -2.50 0.27
C CYS A 43 -15.18 -3.99 0.55
N VAL A 44 -14.87 -4.50 1.75
CA VAL A 44 -15.30 -5.85 2.17
C VAL A 44 -16.83 -5.92 2.24
N GLY A 45 -17.48 -4.91 2.80
CA GLY A 45 -18.94 -4.83 2.87
C GLY A 45 -19.62 -4.82 1.50
N ASN A 46 -19.04 -4.09 0.53
CA ASN A 46 -19.61 -3.94 -0.81
C ASN A 46 -19.39 -5.19 -1.68
N THR A 47 -18.26 -5.87 -1.54
CA THR A 47 -17.85 -6.94 -2.47
C THR A 47 -18.05 -8.34 -1.91
N GLY A 48 -18.04 -8.48 -0.57
CA GLY A 48 -18.09 -9.78 0.11
C GLY A 48 -16.89 -10.67 -0.22
N VAL A 49 -15.73 -10.07 -0.50
CA VAL A 49 -14.44 -10.75 -0.68
C VAL A 49 -14.06 -11.51 0.59
N ASP A 50 -13.37 -12.65 0.42
CA ASP A 50 -12.82 -13.40 1.54
C ASP A 50 -11.59 -12.68 2.13
N GLU A 51 -11.59 -12.47 3.44
CA GLU A 51 -10.46 -11.92 4.18
C GLU A 51 -9.15 -12.69 3.94
N ALA A 52 -9.23 -14.01 3.72
CA ALA A 52 -8.05 -14.82 3.43
C ALA A 52 -7.32 -14.33 2.15
N LEU A 53 -8.07 -13.94 1.12
CA LEU A 53 -7.51 -13.43 -0.14
C LEU A 53 -6.80 -12.08 0.08
N ILE A 54 -7.38 -11.21 0.90
CA ILE A 54 -6.79 -9.91 1.25
C ILE A 54 -5.50 -10.10 2.06
N VAL A 55 -5.53 -10.99 3.06
CA VAL A 55 -4.37 -11.30 3.89
C VAL A 55 -3.24 -11.95 3.08
N ASN A 56 -3.56 -12.81 2.11
CA ASN A 56 -2.58 -13.41 1.21
C ASN A 56 -1.99 -12.36 0.25
N ALA A 57 -2.82 -11.49 -0.31
CA ALA A 57 -2.37 -10.40 -1.18
C ALA A 57 -1.40 -9.45 -0.45
N ASN A 58 -1.66 -9.14 0.83
CA ASN A 58 -0.75 -8.36 1.68
C ASN A 58 0.62 -9.04 1.89
N LYS A 59 0.74 -10.35 1.64
CA LYS A 59 2.00 -11.11 1.66
C LYS A 59 2.62 -11.26 0.26
N GLY A 60 2.03 -10.65 -0.77
CA GLY A 60 2.43 -10.79 -2.17
C GLY A 60 1.91 -12.06 -2.84
N GLN A 61 0.93 -12.74 -2.24
CA GLN A 61 0.29 -13.93 -2.82
C GLN A 61 -1.06 -13.53 -3.39
N PHE A 62 -1.13 -13.41 -4.71
CA PHE A 62 -2.35 -13.00 -5.42
C PHE A 62 -2.99 -14.23 -6.06
N GLU A 63 -4.25 -14.45 -5.73
CA GLU A 63 -5.09 -15.47 -6.36
C GLU A 63 -6.04 -14.79 -7.37
N GLU A 64 -6.39 -15.49 -8.44
CA GLU A 64 -7.37 -14.98 -9.40
C GLU A 64 -8.78 -15.20 -8.87
N ASP A 65 -9.28 -14.23 -8.11
CA ASP A 65 -10.65 -14.20 -7.58
C ASP A 65 -11.38 -12.92 -8.01
N GLU A 66 -12.60 -13.07 -8.49
CA GLU A 66 -13.40 -11.96 -9.01
C GLU A 66 -13.77 -10.95 -7.91
N LYS A 67 -14.10 -11.41 -6.70
CA LYS A 67 -14.44 -10.49 -5.61
C LYS A 67 -13.23 -9.73 -5.12
N PHE A 68 -12.05 -10.35 -5.14
CA PHE A 68 -10.81 -9.68 -4.79
C PHE A 68 -10.42 -8.60 -5.81
N LYS A 69 -10.66 -8.83 -7.11
CA LYS A 69 -10.53 -7.79 -8.15
C LYS A 69 -11.52 -6.64 -7.91
N CYS A 70 -12.78 -6.94 -7.62
CA CYS A 70 -13.78 -5.93 -7.26
C CYS A 70 -13.38 -5.14 -6.00
N TYR A 71 -12.81 -5.80 -4.99
CA TYR A 71 -12.33 -5.17 -3.77
C TYR A 71 -11.22 -4.15 -4.05
N THR A 72 -10.27 -4.53 -4.90
CA THR A 72 -9.16 -3.65 -5.31
C THR A 72 -9.68 -2.45 -6.10
N ARG A 73 -10.65 -2.66 -7.00
CA ARG A 73 -11.34 -1.58 -7.72
C ARG A 73 -12.06 -0.63 -6.77
N CYS A 74 -12.82 -1.16 -5.82
CA CYS A 74 -13.53 -0.37 -4.82
C CYS A 74 -12.58 0.56 -4.06
N ILE A 75 -11.41 0.06 -3.63
CA ILE A 75 -10.42 0.89 -2.93
C ILE A 75 -9.98 2.07 -3.80
N PHE A 76 -9.61 1.82 -5.05
CA PHE A 76 -9.16 2.87 -5.96
C PHE A 76 -10.27 3.87 -6.31
N ASP A 77 -11.51 3.41 -6.40
CA ASP A 77 -12.67 4.26 -6.62
C ASP A 77 -12.94 5.17 -5.41
N GLU A 78 -12.95 4.62 -4.20
CA GLU A 78 -13.15 5.37 -2.95
C GLU A 78 -12.06 6.43 -2.70
N VAL A 79 -10.84 6.22 -3.20
CA VAL A 79 -9.77 7.24 -3.14
C VAL A 79 -9.75 8.19 -4.35
N GLY A 80 -10.70 8.06 -5.28
CA GLY A 80 -10.88 8.97 -6.41
C GLY A 80 -9.92 8.76 -7.57
N LEU A 81 -9.40 7.54 -7.75
CA LEU A 81 -8.52 7.19 -8.88
C LEU A 81 -9.27 6.68 -10.11
N PHE A 82 -10.60 6.73 -10.09
CA PHE A 82 -11.43 6.53 -11.27
C PHE A 82 -12.25 7.79 -11.55
N ASP A 83 -12.32 8.18 -12.83
CA ASP A 83 -13.16 9.27 -13.29
C ASP A 83 -14.60 8.82 -13.61
N ASP A 84 -15.46 9.77 -13.95
CA ASP A 84 -16.86 9.51 -14.32
C ASP A 84 -17.00 8.60 -15.57
N ASP A 85 -15.95 8.51 -16.40
CA ASP A 85 -15.86 7.63 -17.56
C ASP A 85 -15.31 6.24 -17.21
N ASN A 86 -15.15 5.92 -15.91
CA ASN A 86 -14.52 4.70 -15.40
C ASN A 86 -13.06 4.50 -15.82
N LYS A 87 -12.35 5.57 -16.18
CA LYS A 87 -10.92 5.54 -16.53
C LYS A 87 -10.07 5.78 -15.29
N PHE A 88 -8.95 5.07 -15.24
CA PHE A 88 -8.00 5.19 -14.15
C PHE A 88 -7.19 6.49 -14.28
N ASP A 89 -7.18 7.32 -13.23
CA ASP A 89 -6.39 8.54 -13.16
C ASP A 89 -4.92 8.23 -12.82
N VAL A 90 -4.13 8.02 -13.87
CA VAL A 90 -2.69 7.72 -13.77
C VAL A 90 -1.94 8.84 -13.05
N GLU A 91 -2.27 10.10 -13.34
CA GLU A 91 -1.58 11.24 -12.75
C GLU A 91 -1.98 11.43 -11.29
N GLY A 92 -3.26 11.23 -10.96
CA GLY A 92 -3.76 11.16 -9.59
C GLY A 92 -3.05 10.07 -8.78
N ALA A 93 -2.89 8.87 -9.36
CA ALA A 93 -2.22 7.76 -8.69
C ALA A 93 -0.73 8.05 -8.41
N ILE A 94 -0.03 8.71 -9.34
CA ILE A 94 1.36 9.15 -9.14
C ILE A 94 1.43 10.25 -8.08
N ALA A 95 0.46 11.17 -8.06
CA ALA A 95 0.41 12.25 -7.08
C ALA A 95 0.20 11.76 -5.64
N MET A 96 -0.47 10.61 -5.45
CA MET A 96 -0.63 9.96 -4.14
C MET A 96 0.65 9.30 -3.61
N LEU A 97 1.65 9.05 -4.46
CA LEU A 97 2.92 8.51 -4.00
C LEU A 97 3.71 9.56 -3.19
N PRO A 98 4.45 9.13 -2.15
CA PRO A 98 5.56 9.90 -1.59
C PRO A 98 6.52 10.40 -2.68
N ASP A 99 7.04 11.61 -2.51
CA ASP A 99 7.89 12.26 -3.52
C ASP A 99 9.13 11.43 -3.89
N GLU A 100 9.68 10.67 -2.94
CA GLU A 100 10.84 9.81 -3.18
C GLU A 100 10.54 8.63 -4.11
N MET A 101 9.26 8.29 -4.32
CA MET A 101 8.82 7.16 -5.13
C MET A 101 8.30 7.55 -6.52
N LYS A 102 7.97 8.82 -6.75
CA LYS A 102 7.39 9.30 -8.02
C LYS A 102 8.29 9.07 -9.23
N ASP A 103 9.59 9.31 -9.07
CA ASP A 103 10.59 9.15 -10.13
C ASP A 103 11.29 7.78 -10.12
N THR A 104 10.76 6.84 -9.34
CA THR A 104 11.30 5.47 -9.28
C THR A 104 10.60 4.55 -10.29
N ILE A 105 11.03 3.28 -10.32
CA ILE A 105 10.37 2.21 -11.09
C ILE A 105 8.86 2.20 -10.82
N LEU A 106 8.41 2.54 -9.62
CA LEU A 106 6.98 2.54 -9.30
C LEU A 106 6.18 3.55 -10.14
N GLY A 107 6.71 4.77 -10.34
CA GLY A 107 6.08 5.76 -11.21
C GLY A 107 6.06 5.32 -12.67
N SER A 108 7.13 4.69 -13.15
CA SER A 108 7.17 4.09 -14.49
C SER A 108 6.16 2.95 -14.64
N VAL A 109 6.04 2.06 -13.65
CA VAL A 109 5.08 0.97 -13.63
C VAL A 109 3.65 1.50 -13.66
N ILE A 110 3.33 2.54 -12.88
CA ILE A 110 1.99 3.13 -12.91
C ILE A 110 1.69 3.75 -14.27
N LYS A 111 2.66 4.39 -14.92
CA LYS A 111 2.50 4.92 -16.28
C LYS A 111 2.31 3.79 -17.30
N GLU A 112 3.09 2.73 -17.24
CA GLU A 112 3.02 1.61 -18.18
C GLU A 112 1.76 0.77 -17.97
N CYS A 113 1.41 0.45 -16.73
CA CYS A 113 0.19 -0.28 -16.38
C CYS A 113 -1.07 0.57 -16.60
N GLY A 114 -1.00 1.87 -16.34
CA GLY A 114 -2.07 2.83 -16.59
C GLY A 114 -2.29 3.12 -18.07
N ALA A 115 -1.22 3.17 -18.88
CA ALA A 115 -1.28 3.34 -20.33
C ALA A 115 -1.66 2.03 -21.05
N SER A 116 -1.22 0.87 -20.55
CA SER A 116 -1.55 -0.45 -21.07
C SER A 116 -2.73 -1.03 -20.30
N CYS A 117 -3.86 -0.30 -20.28
CA CYS A 117 -5.11 -0.73 -19.66
C CYS A 117 -5.76 -1.95 -20.36
N THR A 118 -5.00 -3.04 -20.52
CA THR A 118 -5.44 -4.43 -20.40
C THR A 118 -5.94 -4.73 -18.97
N LEU A 119 -5.81 -3.79 -18.02
CA LEU A 119 -6.59 -3.73 -16.78
C LEU A 119 -8.10 -3.58 -17.04
N PHE A 120 -8.52 -3.14 -18.24
CA PHE A 120 -9.91 -3.27 -18.69
C PHE A 120 -10.34 -4.75 -18.87
N TYR A 121 -9.39 -5.68 -18.92
CA TYR A 121 -9.67 -7.12 -19.00
C TYR A 121 -9.66 -7.80 -17.62
N ILE A 122 -8.90 -7.28 -16.64
CA ILE A 122 -8.82 -7.86 -15.28
C ILE A 122 -9.80 -7.20 -14.30
N ILE A 123 -10.11 -5.91 -14.45
CA ILE A 123 -10.99 -5.18 -13.51
C ILE A 123 -12.40 -4.95 -14.09
N THR A 124 -12.58 -4.99 -15.41
CA THR A 124 -13.86 -4.64 -16.06
C THR A 124 -14.41 -5.69 -17.02
N THR A 125 -13.99 -6.96 -16.93
CA THR A 125 -14.78 -8.03 -17.58
C THR A 125 -15.89 -8.48 -16.62
N GLU A 126 -17.09 -7.98 -16.91
CA GLU A 126 -18.38 -8.28 -16.28
C GLU A 126 -18.74 -7.53 -14.98
N ILE A 127 -18.96 -6.22 -15.12
CA ILE A 127 -20.19 -5.58 -14.61
C ILE A 127 -20.91 -4.95 -15.80
#